data_AF-A0A3N5Q5L3-F1
#
_entry.id   AF-A0A3N5Q5L3-F1
#
_cell.length_a   1.000
_cell.length_b   1.000
_cell.length_c   1.000
_cell.angle_alpha   90.00
_cell.angle_beta   90.00
_cell.angle_gamma   90.00
#
_symmetry.space_group_name_H-M   'P 1'
#
loop_
_entity.id
_entity.type
_entity.pdbx_description
1 polymer ?
#
loop_
_entity_poly.entity_id
_entity_poly.type
_entity_poly.pdbx_seq_one_letter_code
_entity_poly.pdbx_strand_id
1 'polypeptide(L)'
;MAIYITSDCINCGACEPECPNTAIYEAGAQWELAGQHFHDSTSPGGFKGEFFSPEFYFIVPDKCTECKGFHDEPQCAAVCPVDCCLPDPNNVENEELLLKKKDYLDSIDTIRLRS
;
A
#
# COMPACT_ATOMS: atom_id res chain seq x y z
N MET A 1 -11.71 -1.76 1.01
CA MET A 1 -11.22 -0.87 -0.07
C MET A 1 -9.76 -0.54 0.17
N ALA A 2 -8.83 -0.94 -0.71
CA ALA A 2 -7.43 -0.55 -0.55
C ALA A 2 -7.31 0.98 -0.42
N ILE A 3 -6.29 1.45 0.27
CA ILE A 3 -6.05 2.90 0.42
C ILE A 3 -5.22 3.39 -0.76
N TYR A 4 -5.51 4.59 -1.26
CA TYR A 4 -4.68 5.31 -2.23
C TYR A 4 -4.30 6.70 -1.67
N ILE A 5 -3.23 7.28 -2.23
CA ILE A 5 -2.76 8.62 -1.85
C ILE A 5 -3.15 9.59 -2.96
N THR A 6 -3.80 10.69 -2.60
CA THR A 6 -4.21 11.74 -3.54
C THR A 6 -3.07 12.73 -3.81
N SER A 7 -3.24 13.57 -4.85
CA SER A 7 -2.32 14.66 -5.20
C SER A 7 -2.14 15.72 -4.12
N ASP A 8 -2.99 15.76 -3.11
CA ASP A 8 -2.86 16.66 -1.95
C ASP A 8 -1.71 16.28 -1.00
N CYS A 9 -1.03 15.15 -1.26
CA CYS A 9 0.14 14.72 -0.50
C CYS A 9 1.25 15.77 -0.52
N ILE A 10 1.78 16.07 0.67
CA ILE A 10 2.86 17.05 0.87
C ILE A 10 4.25 16.41 1.00
N ASN A 11 4.39 15.13 0.68
CA ASN A 11 5.66 14.38 0.77
C ASN A 11 6.36 14.45 2.14
N CYS A 12 5.57 14.37 3.23
CA CYS A 12 6.13 14.44 4.59
C CYS A 12 6.77 13.14 5.10
N GLY A 13 6.56 12.01 4.42
CA GLY A 13 7.12 10.70 4.80
C GLY A 13 6.49 10.02 6.02
N ALA A 14 5.48 10.63 6.66
CA ALA A 14 4.90 10.10 7.90
C ALA A 14 4.19 8.75 7.74
N CYS A 15 3.61 8.46 6.58
CA CYS A 15 2.79 7.27 6.36
C CYS A 15 3.59 6.02 5.95
N GLU A 16 4.78 6.18 5.37
CA GLU A 16 5.64 5.08 4.91
C GLU A 16 6.04 4.10 6.03
N PRO A 17 6.63 4.55 7.16
CA PRO A 17 7.08 3.64 8.22
C PRO A 17 5.93 2.94 8.94
N GLU A 18 4.72 3.47 8.86
CA GLU A 18 3.53 2.93 9.53
C GLU A 18 2.88 1.77 8.75
N CYS A 19 3.32 1.50 7.51
CA CYS A 19 2.73 0.46 6.69
C CYS A 19 3.27 -0.93 7.08
N PRO A 20 2.45 -1.86 7.63
CA PRO A 20 2.93 -3.18 8.03
C PRO A 20 3.38 -4.05 6.83
N ASN A 21 2.93 -3.71 5.63
CA ASN A 21 3.22 -4.48 4.41
C ASN A 21 4.21 -3.79 3.48
N THR A 22 4.86 -2.70 3.90
CA THR A 22 5.74 -1.87 3.05
C THR A 22 5.09 -1.50 1.72
N ALA A 23 3.79 -1.20 1.73
CA ALA A 23 3.00 -0.90 0.53
C ALA A 23 3.17 0.56 0.05
N ILE A 24 3.71 1.44 0.89
CA ILE A 24 3.87 2.86 0.61
C ILE A 24 5.30 3.13 0.13
N TYR A 25 5.42 3.95 -0.92
CA TYR A 25 6.70 4.31 -1.53
C TYR A 25 6.74 5.81 -1.83
N GLU A 26 7.94 6.40 -1.80
CA GLU A 26 8.16 7.79 -2.18
C GLU A 26 7.85 8.05 -3.67
N ALA A 27 7.66 9.32 -4.01
CA ALA A 27 7.44 9.77 -5.38
C ALA A 27 8.52 9.23 -6.34
N GLY A 28 8.10 8.48 -7.37
CA GLY A 28 8.97 7.95 -8.41
C GLY A 28 9.88 6.79 -7.99
N ALA A 29 9.75 6.30 -6.76
CA ALA A 29 10.58 5.20 -6.26
C ALA A 29 10.27 3.88 -6.98
N GLN A 30 11.28 3.01 -7.07
CA GLN A 30 11.07 1.62 -7.45
C GLN A 30 10.40 0.89 -6.29
N TRP A 31 9.41 0.05 -6.60
CA TRP A 31 8.72 -0.77 -5.62
C TRP A 31 8.95 -2.26 -5.87
N GLU A 32 8.70 -3.09 -4.86
CA GLU A 32 9.01 -4.51 -4.92
C GLU A 32 7.91 -5.44 -4.43
N LEU A 33 7.82 -6.61 -5.07
CA LEU A 33 6.96 -7.71 -4.67
C LEU A 33 7.62 -9.03 -5.08
N ALA A 34 7.70 -9.99 -4.14
CA ALA A 34 8.29 -11.32 -4.37
C ALA A 34 9.71 -11.29 -4.98
N GLY A 35 10.55 -10.31 -4.59
CA GLY A 35 11.91 -10.13 -5.11
C GLY A 35 11.99 -9.56 -6.52
N GLN A 36 10.86 -9.14 -7.11
CA GLN A 36 10.81 -8.42 -8.36
C GLN A 36 10.68 -6.92 -8.09
N HIS A 37 11.34 -6.10 -8.92
CA HIS A 37 11.30 -4.65 -8.84
C HIS A 37 10.53 -4.08 -10.03
N PHE A 38 9.75 -3.04 -9.75
CA PHE A 38 8.87 -2.37 -10.69
C PHE A 38 9.05 -0.85 -10.56
N HIS A 39 8.65 -0.10 -11.58
CA HIS A 39 8.81 1.36 -11.65
C HIS A 39 7.59 2.05 -12.28
N ASP A 40 6.45 1.38 -12.30
CA ASP A 40 5.20 1.83 -12.91
C ASP A 40 3.99 1.18 -12.20
N SER A 41 2.78 1.36 -12.74
CA SER A 41 1.54 0.79 -12.22
C SER A 41 1.33 -0.69 -12.58
N THR A 42 2.39 -1.45 -12.87
CA THR A 42 2.27 -2.90 -13.11
C THR A 42 1.70 -3.59 -11.86
N SER A 43 0.61 -4.34 -11.97
CA SER A 43 0.04 -5.09 -10.84
C SER A 43 -0.01 -6.58 -11.16
N PRO A 44 0.92 -7.39 -10.62
CA PRO A 44 0.82 -8.85 -10.68
C PRO A 44 -0.47 -9.41 -10.04
N GLY A 45 -1.06 -8.68 -9.08
CA GLY A 45 -2.35 -8.99 -8.45
C GLY A 45 -3.58 -8.68 -9.31
N GLY A 46 -3.40 -8.04 -10.47
CA GLY A 46 -4.44 -7.82 -11.47
C GLY A 46 -5.24 -6.53 -11.31
N PHE A 47 -4.81 -5.60 -10.47
CA PHE A 47 -5.34 -4.24 -10.45
C PHE A 47 -5.06 -3.53 -11.78
N LYS A 48 -6.03 -2.74 -12.27
CA LYS A 48 -5.98 -2.12 -13.61
C LYS A 48 -5.95 -0.59 -13.58
N GLY A 49 -5.80 0.01 -12.40
CA GLY A 49 -5.71 1.46 -12.24
C GLY A 49 -4.27 1.95 -12.16
N GLU A 50 -4.11 3.26 -12.34
CA GLU A 50 -2.84 3.93 -12.08
C GLU A 50 -2.69 4.18 -10.59
N PHE A 51 -1.60 3.65 -10.01
CA PHE A 51 -1.25 3.92 -8.62
C PHE A 51 0.14 4.54 -8.49
N PHE A 52 1.04 4.28 -9.44
CA PHE A 52 2.37 4.88 -9.42
C PHE A 52 2.29 6.39 -9.62
N SER A 53 3.03 7.14 -8.80
CA SER A 53 3.15 8.60 -8.94
C SER A 53 4.61 9.03 -8.89
N PRO A 54 5.09 9.83 -9.86
CA PRO A 54 6.40 10.45 -9.81
C PRO A 54 6.42 11.77 -9.00
N GLU A 55 5.27 12.23 -8.51
CA GLU A 55 5.14 13.55 -7.86
C GLU A 55 4.87 13.47 -6.35
N PHE A 56 4.19 12.40 -5.91
CA PHE A 56 3.83 12.18 -4.52
C PHE A 56 3.96 10.72 -4.11
N TYR A 57 3.96 10.44 -2.81
CA TYR A 57 3.93 9.09 -2.28
C TYR A 57 2.78 8.27 -2.88
N PHE A 58 3.01 6.98 -3.13
CA PHE A 58 1.98 6.10 -3.66
C PHE A 58 1.85 4.81 -2.85
N ILE A 59 0.68 4.17 -2.97
CA ILE A 59 0.40 2.86 -2.36
C ILE A 59 0.31 1.82 -3.47
N VAL A 60 1.07 0.72 -3.34
CA VAL A 60 0.97 -0.45 -4.20
C VAL A 60 -0.26 -1.28 -3.78
N PRO A 61 -1.31 -1.39 -4.62
CA PRO A 61 -2.56 -2.06 -4.26
C PRO A 61 -2.39 -3.54 -3.93
N ASP A 62 -1.43 -4.20 -4.58
CA ASP A 62 -1.09 -5.61 -4.36
C ASP A 62 -0.48 -5.87 -2.97
N LYS A 63 -0.07 -4.82 -2.27
CA LYS A 63 0.52 -4.88 -0.92
C LYS A 63 -0.39 -4.27 0.15
N CYS A 64 -1.39 -3.46 -0.22
CA CYS A 64 -2.31 -2.85 0.73
C CYS A 64 -3.33 -3.87 1.23
N THR A 65 -3.38 -4.10 2.56
CA THR A 65 -4.39 -4.97 3.21
C THR A 65 -5.33 -4.17 4.10
N GLU A 66 -5.36 -2.84 3.99
CA GLU A 66 -6.12 -1.95 4.89
C GLU A 66 -5.78 -2.18 6.37
N CYS A 67 -4.53 -2.58 6.64
CA CYS A 67 -4.03 -3.03 7.94
C CYS A 67 -4.77 -4.23 8.54
N LYS A 68 -5.66 -4.91 7.80
CA LYS A 68 -6.33 -6.13 8.28
C LYS A 68 -5.30 -7.21 8.60
N GLY A 69 -5.49 -7.83 9.76
CA GLY A 69 -4.52 -8.75 10.36
C GLY A 69 -3.45 -8.10 11.25
N PHE A 70 -3.40 -6.75 11.31
CA PHE A 70 -2.41 -6.00 12.10
C PHE A 70 -3.09 -4.96 13.02
N HIS A 71 -3.98 -4.14 12.48
CA HIS A 71 -4.70 -3.07 13.18
C HIS A 71 -6.17 -3.02 12.75
N ASP A 72 -7.02 -2.41 13.57
CA ASP A 72 -8.45 -2.26 13.26
C ASP A 72 -8.69 -1.24 12.14
N GLU A 73 -7.82 -0.23 12.04
CA GLU A 73 -7.91 0.91 11.11
C GLU A 73 -6.60 1.14 10.32
N PRO A 74 -6.65 1.77 9.13
CA PRO A 74 -5.47 2.08 8.35
C PRO A 74 -4.54 3.11 9.03
N GLN A 75 -3.33 2.69 9.39
CA GLN A 75 -2.38 3.55 10.10
C GLN A 75 -1.92 4.74 9.25
N CYS A 76 -1.75 4.55 7.94
CA CYS A 76 -1.39 5.63 7.02
C CYS A 76 -2.39 6.80 7.02
N ALA A 77 -3.69 6.50 7.12
CA ALA A 77 -4.73 7.51 7.23
C ALA A 77 -4.70 8.21 8.59
N ALA A 78 -4.43 7.47 9.67
CA ALA A 78 -4.35 8.02 11.02
C ALA A 78 -3.19 9.00 11.24
N VAL A 79 -2.07 8.84 10.52
CA VAL A 79 -0.88 9.69 10.65
C VAL A 79 -0.75 10.78 9.59
N CYS A 80 -1.63 10.78 8.58
CA CYS A 80 -1.54 11.73 7.48
C CYS A 80 -1.93 13.15 7.95
N PRO A 81 -1.04 14.15 7.87
CA PRO A 81 -1.34 15.50 8.38
C PRO A 81 -2.30 16.31 7.49
N VAL A 82 -2.61 15.81 6.28
CA VAL A 82 -3.42 16.48 5.26
C VAL A 82 -4.55 15.60 4.73
N ASP A 83 -4.85 14.49 5.42
CA ASP A 83 -5.96 13.58 5.12
C ASP A 83 -6.00 13.07 3.65
N CYS A 84 -4.84 12.88 3.02
CA CYS A 84 -4.74 12.49 1.61
C CYS A 84 -4.68 10.96 1.37
N CYS A 85 -4.74 10.15 2.43
CA CYS A 85 -4.76 8.67 2.36
C CYS A 85 -6.21 8.17 2.45
N LEU A 86 -6.85 7.94 1.31
CA LEU A 86 -8.29 7.71 1.23
C LEU A 86 -8.61 6.28 0.73
N PRO A 87 -9.80 5.73 1.05
CA PRO A 87 -10.28 4.50 0.44
C PRO A 87 -10.40 4.63 -1.09
N ASP A 88 -9.83 3.68 -1.84
CA ASP A 88 -9.86 3.66 -3.29
C ASP A 88 -11.21 3.10 -3.80
N PRO A 89 -12.05 3.93 -4.45
CA PRO A 89 -13.31 3.48 -5.02
C PRO A 89 -13.16 2.45 -6.14
N ASN A 90 -11.97 2.35 -6.76
CA ASN A 90 -11.69 1.43 -7.86
C ASN A 90 -11.04 0.12 -7.41
N ASN A 91 -10.65 0.01 -6.13
CA ASN A 91 -10.10 -1.21 -5.54
C ASN A 91 -10.84 -1.62 -4.26
N VAL A 92 -12.11 -1.98 -4.43
CA VAL A 92 -12.99 -2.40 -3.33
C VAL A 92 -12.76 -3.89 -3.03
N GLU A 93 -12.07 -4.15 -1.93
CA GLU A 93 -11.83 -5.49 -1.42
C GLU A 93 -12.63 -5.74 -0.15
N ASN A 94 -13.05 -6.99 0.06
CA ASN A 94 -13.69 -7.43 1.31
C ASN A 94 -12.63 -7.99 2.28
N GLU A 95 -13.01 -8.16 3.54
CA GLU A 95 -12.10 -8.61 4.60
C GLU A 95 -11.45 -9.97 4.31
N GLU A 96 -12.19 -10.91 3.74
CA GLU A 96 -11.66 -12.23 3.38
C GLU A 96 -10.52 -12.12 2.34
N LEU A 97 -10.68 -11.26 1.33
CA LEU A 97 -9.67 -11.01 0.31
C LEU A 97 -8.43 -10.33 0.92
N LEU A 98 -8.63 -9.37 1.83
CA LEU A 98 -7.53 -8.65 2.50
C LEU A 98 -6.70 -9.59 3.38
N LEU A 99 -7.35 -10.48 4.13
CA LEU A 99 -6.68 -11.48 4.94
C LEU A 99 -5.93 -12.51 4.08
N LYS A 100 -6.52 -12.97 2.98
CA LYS A 100 -5.83 -13.84 2.00
C LYS A 100 -4.60 -13.16 1.38
N LYS A 101 -4.71 -11.87 1.05
CA LYS A 101 -3.58 -11.07 0.56
C LYS A 101 -2.49 -10.97 1.61
N LYS A 102 -2.85 -10.68 2.88
CA LYS A 102 -1.90 -10.67 4.00
C LYS A 102 -1.15 -12.00 4.11
N ASP A 103 -1.86 -13.12 4.10
CA ASP A 103 -1.25 -14.45 4.20
C ASP A 103 -0.33 -14.77 3.01
N TYR A 104 -0.72 -14.33 1.81
CA TYR A 104 0.14 -14.42 0.63
C TYR A 104 1.44 -13.60 0.80
N LEU A 105 1.33 -12.35 1.26
CA LEU A 105 2.49 -11.48 1.51
C LEU A 105 3.45 -12.10 2.53
N ASP A 106 2.93 -12.65 3.63
CA ASP A 106 3.74 -13.36 4.63
C ASP A 106 4.49 -14.57 4.04
N SER A 107 3.89 -15.24 3.05
CA SER A 107 4.49 -16.42 2.41
C SER A 107 5.65 -16.08 1.46
N ILE A 108 5.67 -14.87 0.91
CA ILE A 108 6.68 -14.43 -0.07
C ILE A 108 7.72 -13.46 0.52
N ASP A 109 7.43 -12.84 1.66
CA ASP A 109 8.29 -11.86 2.32
C ASP A 109 8.50 -12.22 3.79
N THR A 110 9.33 -13.24 4.02
CA THR A 110 9.65 -13.75 5.36
C THR A 110 10.40 -12.75 6.26
N ILE A 111 10.87 -11.62 5.71
CA ILE A 111 11.49 -10.55 6.49
C ILE A 111 10.44 -9.81 7.30
N ARG A 112 9.19 -9.70 6.81
CA ARG A 112 8.07 -9.06 7.53
C ARG A 112 7.66 -9.78 8.82
N LEU A 113 7.96 -11.07 8.92
CA LEU A 113 7.68 -11.87 10.13
C LEU A 113 8.75 -11.73 11.23
N ARG A 114 9.79 -10.92 11.00
CA ARG A 114 10.99 -10.86 11.87
C ARG A 114 11.17 -9.57 12.67
N SER A 115 10.18 -8.68 12.71
CA SER A 115 10.25 -7.42 13.47
C SER A 115 8.97 -7.18 14.26
#